data_AF-A0A4P5VAV5-F1
#
_entry.id   AF-A0A4P5VAV5-F1
#
_cell.length_a   1.000
_cell.length_b   1.000
_cell.length_c   1.000
_cell.angle_alpha   90.00
_cell.angle_beta   90.00
_cell.angle_gamma   90.00
#
_symmetry.space_group_name_H-M   'P 1'
#
loop_
_entity.id
_entity.type
_entity.pdbx_description
1 polymer ?
#
loop_
_entity_poly.entity_id
_entity_poly.type
_entity_poly.pdbx_seq_one_letter_code
_entity_poly.pdbx_strand_id
1 'polypeptide(L)' 'MTAPVPWSLAWTDDGELAPQDRFDLLQSLVASESASVQPSLVRAVERLGTEQLTVLASEGLTGLCA' A
#
# COMPACT_ATOMS: atom_id res chain seq x y z
N MET A 1 -16.62 9.98 -16.28
CA MET A 1 -15.59 9.56 -15.31
C MET A 1 -16.09 9.92 -13.93
N THR A 2 -16.71 8.97 -13.23
CA THR A 2 -17.25 9.20 -11.88
C THR A 2 -16.06 9.38 -10.94
N ALA A 3 -15.92 10.54 -10.32
CA ALA A 3 -14.90 10.75 -9.30
C ALA A 3 -15.08 9.69 -8.20
N PRO A 4 -14.01 9.00 -7.76
CA PRO A 4 -14.12 8.02 -6.70
C PRO A 4 -14.62 8.72 -5.43
N VAL A 5 -15.60 8.11 -4.76
CA VAL A 5 -16.15 8.62 -3.52
C VAL A 5 -15.00 8.66 -2.49
N PRO A 6 -14.80 9.76 -1.73
CA PRO A 6 -13.61 9.95 -0.87
C PRO A 6 -13.39 8.90 0.22
N TRP A 7 -14.33 7.98 0.41
CA TRP A 7 -14.32 6.97 1.47
C TRP A 7 -14.44 5.54 0.93
N SER A 8 -14.37 5.35 -0.39
CA SER A 8 -14.34 4.02 -0.98
C SER A 8 -12.89 3.63 -1.23
N LEU A 9 -12.44 2.59 -0.51
CA LEU A 9 -11.18 1.93 -0.81
C LEU A 9 -11.16 1.54 -2.29
N ALA A 10 -10.11 1.90 -3.01
CA ALA A 10 -9.92 1.41 -4.37
C ALA A 10 -9.43 -0.04 -4.31
N TRP A 11 -9.98 -0.85 -5.19
CA TRP A 11 -9.63 -2.26 -5.36
C TRP A 11 -9.03 -2.43 -6.76
N THR A 12 -8.04 -3.29 -6.87
CA THR A 12 -7.50 -3.73 -8.16
C THR A 12 -8.43 -4.76 -8.79
N ASP A 13 -8.27 -5.00 -10.09
CA ASP A 13 -9.04 -6.01 -10.82
C ASP A 13 -8.81 -7.44 -10.29
N ASP A 14 -7.69 -7.66 -9.59
CA ASP A 14 -7.36 -8.93 -8.92
C ASP A 14 -8.12 -9.13 -7.59
N GLY A 15 -8.92 -8.14 -7.17
CA GLY A 15 -9.65 -8.18 -5.90
C GLY A 15 -8.79 -7.85 -4.68
N GLU A 16 -7.59 -7.31 -4.88
CA GLU A 16 -6.73 -6.79 -3.83
C GLU A 16 -6.99 -5.29 -3.60
N LEU A 17 -6.65 -4.77 -2.43
CA LEU A 17 -6.67 -3.33 -2.21
C LEU A 17 -5.59 -2.65 -3.04
N ALA A 18 -5.92 -1.48 -3.59
CA ALA A 18 -4.93 -0.63 -4.23
C ALA A 18 -3.78 -0.34 -3.26
N PRO A 19 -2.52 -0.27 -3.72
CA PRO A 19 -1.36 -0.12 -2.83
C PRO A 19 -1.46 1.04 -1.84
N GLN A 20 -2.05 2.16 -2.28
CA GLN A 20 -2.28 3.35 -1.46
C GLN A 20 -3.32 3.09 -0.36
N ASP A 21 -4.49 2.56 -0.72
CA ASP A 21 -5.56 2.24 0.24
C ASP A 21 -5.12 1.17 1.26
N ARG A 22 -4.30 0.21 0.82
CA ARG A 22 -3.69 -0.80 1.71
C ARG A 22 -2.75 -0.15 2.72
N PHE A 23 -1.98 0.85 2.31
CA PHE A 23 -1.09 1.60 3.19
C PHE A 23 -1.87 2.43 4.20
N ASP A 24 -2.87 3.18 3.75
CA ASP A 24 -3.71 4.05 4.58
C ASP A 24 -4.51 3.24 5.63
N LEU A 25 -4.98 2.04 5.25
CA LEU A 25 -5.60 1.09 6.17
C LEU A 25 -4.62 0.61 7.25
N LEU A 26 -3.42 0.18 6.87
CA LEU A 26 -2.42 -0.28 7.83
C LEU A 26 -1.97 0.82 8.80
N GLN A 27 -1.83 2.06 8.32
CA GLN A 27 -1.53 3.21 9.19
C GLN A 27 -2.66 3.47 10.19
N SER A 28 -3.91 3.38 9.75
CA SER A 28 -5.08 3.53 10.62
C SER A 28 -5.10 2.45 11.71
N LEU A 29 -4.81 1.19 11.34
CA LEU A 29 -4.73 0.07 12.28
C LEU A 29 -3.59 0.24 13.29
N VAL A 30 -2.41 0.69 12.87
CA VAL A 30 -1.29 0.97 13.79
C VAL A 30 -1.71 1.99 14.86
N ALA A 31 -2.48 3.01 14.49
CA ALA A 31 -2.93 4.04 15.41
C ALA A 31 -4.04 3.57 16.39
N SER A 32 -4.87 2.60 15.99
CA SER A 32 -6.04 2.17 16.77
C SER A 32 -5.86 0.86 17.53
N GLU A 33 -4.91 0.01 17.11
CA GLU A 33 -4.77 -1.34 17.64
C GLU A 33 -3.89 -1.45 18.89
N SER A 34 -4.07 -2.57 19.59
CA SER A 34 -3.34 -2.87 20.83
C SER A 34 -1.85 -3.14 20.62
N ALA A 35 -1.04 -2.92 21.67
CA ALA A 35 0.41 -3.09 21.64
C ALA A 35 0.86 -4.52 21.25
N SER A 36 0.02 -5.53 21.44
CA SER A 36 0.36 -6.93 21.09
C SER A 36 0.45 -7.16 19.58
N VAL A 37 -0.28 -6.39 18.77
CA VAL A 37 -0.32 -6.56 17.30
C VAL A 37 0.49 -5.49 16.56
N GLN A 38 0.90 -4.41 17.24
CA GLN A 38 1.70 -3.35 16.63
C GLN A 38 2.99 -3.81 15.96
N PRO A 39 3.81 -4.73 16.53
CA PRO A 39 5.02 -5.19 15.86
C PRO A 39 4.75 -5.85 14.50
N SER A 40 3.62 -6.56 14.38
CA SER A 40 3.20 -7.19 13.13
C SER A 40 2.71 -6.17 12.11
N LEU A 41 1.96 -5.16 12.56
CA LEU A 41 1.46 -4.09 11.71
C LEU A 41 2.60 -3.20 11.17
N VAL A 42 3.57 -2.85 12.02
CA VAL A 42 4.75 -2.07 11.61
C VAL A 42 5.55 -2.82 10.55
N ARG A 43 5.83 -4.12 10.74
CA ARG A 43 6.48 -4.94 9.70
C ARG A 43 5.71 -4.98 8.39
N ALA A 44 4.38 -5.07 8.45
CA ALA A 44 3.56 -5.07 7.25
C ALA A 44 3.67 -3.75 6.48
N VAL A 45 3.67 -2.61 7.18
CA VAL A 45 3.88 -1.27 6.58
C VAL A 45 5.29 -1.15 5.97
N GLU A 46 6.32 -1.56 6.69
CA GLU A 46 7.71 -1.54 6.21
C GLU A 46 7.88 -2.39 4.94
N ARG A 47 7.29 -3.59 4.94
CA ARG A 47 7.32 -4.48 3.78
C ARG A 47 6.60 -3.87 2.57
N LEU A 48 5.42 -3.27 2.77
CA LEU A 48 4.71 -2.54 1.72
C LEU A 48 5.59 -1.45 1.09
N GLY A 49 6.28 -0.68 1.94
CA GLY A 49 7.17 0.38 1.49
C GLY A 49 8.30 -0.16 0.61
N THR A 50 8.94 -1.25 1.04
CA THR A 50 9.99 -1.90 0.24
C THR A 50 9.48 -2.50 -1.07
N GLU A 51 8.30 -3.12 -1.09
CA GLU A 51 7.69 -3.68 -2.30
C GLU A 51 7.37 -2.57 -3.31
N GLN A 52 6.77 -1.46 -2.86
CA GLN A 52 6.47 -0.31 -3.73
C GLN A 52 7.73 0.36 -4.28
N LEU A 53 8.77 0.52 -3.46
CA LEU A 53 10.06 1.05 -3.92
C LEU A 53 10.74 0.12 -4.94
N THR A 54 10.60 -1.19 -4.79
CA THR A 54 11.16 -2.18 -5.72
C THR A 54 10.47 -2.13 -7.07
N VAL A 55 9.15 -1.94 -7.11
CA VAL A 55 8.38 -1.75 -8.36
C VAL A 55 8.84 -0.48 -9.07
N LEU A 56 8.89 0.66 -8.37
CA LEU A 56 9.33 1.94 -8.95
C LEU A 56 10.77 1.89 -9.48
N ALA A 57 11.67 1.24 -8.75
CA ALA A 57 13.06 1.05 -9.19
C ALA A 57 13.17 0.17 -10.43
N SER A 58 12.31 -0.85 -10.55
CA SER A 58 12.31 -1.77 -11.69
C SER A 58 11.73 -1.10 -12.95
N GLU A 59 10.64 -0.36 -12.82
CA GLU A 59 10.02 0.37 -13.94
C GLU A 59 10.94 1.49 -14.46
N GLY A 60 11.61 2.22 -13.55
CA GLY A 60 12.57 3.28 -13.91
C GLY A 60 13.82 2.77 -14.63
N LEU A 61 14.27 1.55 -14.34
CA LEU A 61 15.41 0.93 -15.04
C LEU A 61 15.04 0.39 -16.42
N THR A 62 13.80 -0.10 -16.62
CA THR A 62 13.35 -0.55 -17.94
C THR A 62 13.07 0.57 -18.93
N GLY A 63 12.78 1.80 -18.45
CA GLY A 63 12.55 2.97 -19.32
C GLY A 63 13.83 3.64 -19.85
N LEU A 64 14.98 3.42 -19.20
CA LEU A 64 16.27 4.03 -19.58
C LEU A 64 17.10 3.17 -20.54
N CYS A 65 16.63 1.97 -20.89
CA CYS A 65 17.28 1.05 -21.82
C CYS A 65 16.59 0.94 -23.20
N ALA A 66 15.71 1.89 -23.53
CA ALA A 66 14.97 1.92 -24.80
C ALA A 66 15.40 3.09 -25.70
#